data_AF-A0A0Q5USM2-F1
#
_entry.id   AF-A0A0Q5USM2-F1
#
_cell.length_a   1.000
_cell.length_b   1.000
_cell.length_c   1.000
_cell.angle_alpha   90.00
_cell.angle_beta   90.00
_cell.angle_gamma   90.00
#
_symmetry.space_group_name_H-M   'P 1'
#
loop_
_entity.id
_entity.type
_entity.pdbx_description
1 polymer ?
#
loop_
_entity_poly.entity_id
_entity_poly.type
_entity_poly.pdbx_seq_one_letter_code
_entity_poly.pdbx_strand_id
1 'polypeptide(L)'
;MKKLFYKIMISSIYTAQNNGFMSDIWKFASGFYFAFATSAYAIFVYLIINNYVLNGALDFLIINFISDRRYNFILNIGVYCIIPIMSLHYQLFLRDDKYKILIKQFKKQYNKKTFGWYFMIALVFMFASLFLKIEKNIIR
;
A
#
# COMPACT_ATOMS: atom_id res chain seq x y z
N MET A 1 10.82 11.15 10.75
CA MET A 1 9.71 10.44 10.08
C MET A 1 8.98 11.25 8.99
N LYS A 2 8.54 12.51 9.21
CA LYS A 2 7.81 13.31 8.19
C LYS A 2 8.49 13.34 6.80
N LYS A 3 9.83 13.44 6.72
CA LYS A 3 10.58 13.47 5.45
C LYS A 3 10.45 12.20 4.60
N LEU A 4 10.32 11.01 5.19
CA LEU A 4 10.34 9.75 4.43
C LEU A 4 9.04 9.53 3.67
N PHE A 5 7.90 9.77 4.33
CA PHE A 5 6.58 9.67 3.71
C PHE A 5 6.44 10.57 2.48
N TYR A 6 6.74 11.88 2.63
CA TYR A 6 6.72 12.82 1.51
C TYR A 6 7.73 12.44 0.42
N LYS A 7 8.92 11.92 0.80
CA LYS A 7 9.92 11.45 -0.16
C LYS A 7 9.41 10.28 -1.00
N ILE A 8 8.80 9.27 -0.39
CA ILE A 8 8.21 8.11 -1.09
C ILE A 8 7.08 8.58 -1.99
N MET A 9 6.19 9.43 -1.49
CA MET A 9 5.05 9.99 -2.22
C MET A 9 5.47 10.76 -3.46
N ILE A 10 6.42 11.68 -3.31
CA ILE A 10 6.88 12.51 -4.43
C ILE A 10 7.66 11.68 -5.43
N SER A 11 8.38 10.68 -4.95
CA SER A 11 9.04 9.71 -5.82
C SER A 11 8.06 8.83 -6.58
N SER A 12 6.88 8.50 -6.02
CA SER A 12 5.81 7.81 -6.76
C SER A 12 5.23 8.68 -7.87
N ILE A 13 4.98 9.96 -7.59
CA ILE A 13 4.49 10.93 -8.57
C ILE A 13 5.47 11.09 -9.73
N TYR A 14 6.74 11.35 -9.43
CA TYR A 14 7.78 11.45 -10.47
C TYR A 14 7.97 10.15 -11.24
N THR A 15 7.84 9.00 -10.58
CA THR A 15 7.94 7.71 -11.26
C THR A 15 6.79 7.55 -12.26
N ALA A 16 5.56 7.86 -11.86
CA ALA A 16 4.39 7.79 -12.73
C ALA A 16 4.45 8.80 -13.90
N GLN A 17 4.89 10.04 -13.65
CA GLN A 17 5.04 11.06 -14.69
C GLN A 17 6.08 10.70 -15.75
N ASN A 18 7.16 10.04 -15.34
CA ASN A 18 8.27 9.65 -16.22
C ASN A 18 8.16 8.21 -16.74
N ASN A 19 7.02 7.54 -16.50
CA ASN A 19 6.77 6.20 -17.03
C ASN A 19 6.11 6.35 -18.41
N GLY A 20 6.85 6.10 -19.49
CA GLY A 20 6.42 6.43 -20.85
C GLY A 20 5.11 5.78 -21.31
N PHE A 21 4.63 4.73 -20.63
CA PHE A 21 3.34 4.09 -20.91
C PHE A 21 2.16 4.67 -20.11
N MET A 22 2.42 5.35 -18.99
CA MET A 22 1.39 5.82 -18.06
C MET A 22 1.48 7.32 -17.77
N SER A 23 2.25 8.05 -18.56
CA SER A 23 2.42 9.51 -18.43
C SER A 23 1.09 10.24 -18.49
N ASP A 24 0.13 9.74 -19.27
CA ASP A 24 -1.18 10.41 -19.46
C ASP A 24 -2.13 10.20 -18.28
N ILE A 25 -1.94 9.10 -17.52
CA ILE A 25 -2.74 8.73 -16.36
C ILE A 25 -1.93 8.80 -15.06
N TRP A 26 -0.84 9.58 -15.05
CA TRP A 26 0.15 9.57 -13.99
C TRP A 26 -0.43 9.83 -12.59
N LYS A 27 -1.49 10.66 -12.48
CA LYS A 27 -2.18 10.96 -11.22
C LYS A 27 -2.79 9.71 -10.61
N PHE A 28 -3.42 8.88 -11.44
CA PHE A 28 -3.98 7.61 -11.02
C PHE A 28 -2.87 6.60 -10.71
N ALA A 29 -1.90 6.46 -11.61
CA ALA A 29 -0.79 5.51 -11.45
C ALA A 29 0.04 5.79 -10.18
N SER A 30 0.34 7.05 -9.88
CA SER A 30 1.08 7.42 -8.66
C SER A 30 0.31 7.07 -7.39
N GLY A 31 -1.00 7.28 -7.40
CA GLY A 31 -1.90 6.92 -6.30
C GLY A 31 -1.97 5.41 -6.13
N PHE A 32 -2.13 4.67 -7.22
CA PHE A 32 -2.17 3.20 -7.20
C PHE A 32 -0.86 2.61 -6.68
N TYR A 33 0.30 2.99 -7.23
CA TYR A 33 1.58 2.43 -6.80
C TYR A 33 1.87 2.70 -5.33
N PHE A 34 1.59 3.93 -4.87
CA PHE A 34 1.78 4.29 -3.48
C PHE A 34 0.83 3.49 -2.56
N ALA A 35 -0.45 3.44 -2.91
CA ALA A 35 -1.47 2.76 -2.11
C ALA A 35 -1.25 1.26 -2.06
N PHE A 36 -0.94 0.63 -3.20
CA PHE A 36 -0.60 -0.78 -3.28
C PHE A 36 0.57 -1.13 -2.37
N ALA A 37 1.70 -0.43 -2.51
CA ALA A 37 2.88 -0.73 -1.73
C ALA A 37 2.63 -0.53 -0.22
N THR A 38 1.99 0.59 0.16
CA THR A 38 1.64 0.86 1.56
C THR A 38 0.69 -0.20 2.12
N SER A 39 -0.28 -0.66 1.32
CA SER A 39 -1.22 -1.72 1.72
C SER A 39 -0.48 -3.03 1.99
N ALA A 40 0.40 -3.45 1.08
CA ALA A 40 1.18 -4.68 1.25
C ALA A 40 2.02 -4.64 2.54
N TYR A 41 2.65 -3.50 2.84
CA TYR A 41 3.36 -3.32 4.12
C TYR A 41 2.42 -3.42 5.33
N ALA A 42 1.28 -2.75 5.30
CA ALA A 42 0.32 -2.76 6.40
C ALA A 42 -0.22 -4.17 6.66
N ILE A 43 -0.53 -4.91 5.60
CA ILE A 43 -1.01 -6.30 5.70
C ILE A 43 0.06 -7.22 6.25
N PHE A 44 1.30 -7.11 5.75
CA PHE A 44 2.40 -7.92 6.23
C PHE A 44 2.65 -7.71 7.73
N VAL A 45 2.67 -6.45 8.17
CA VAL A 45 2.81 -6.09 9.59
C VAL A 45 1.62 -6.60 10.41
N TYR A 46 0.41 -6.42 9.91
CA TYR A 46 -0.80 -6.94 10.53
C TYR A 46 -0.73 -8.46 10.74
N LEU A 47 -0.34 -9.22 9.71
CA LEU A 47 -0.23 -10.67 9.78
C LEU A 47 0.86 -11.10 10.77
N ILE A 48 2.00 -10.40 10.82
CA ILE A 48 3.04 -10.69 11.80
C ILE A 48 2.51 -10.49 13.23
N ILE A 49 1.90 -9.33 13.49
CA ILE A 49 1.39 -9.01 14.83
C ILE A 49 0.28 -10.00 15.22
N ASN A 50 -0.67 -10.24 14.32
CA ASN A 50 -1.79 -11.11 14.59
C ASN A 50 -1.33 -12.57 14.83
N ASN A 51 -0.47 -13.10 13.98
CA ASN A 51 -0.11 -14.52 14.03
C ASN A 51 0.95 -14.83 15.11
N TYR A 52 1.95 -13.96 15.30
CA TYR A 52 3.10 -14.27 16.17
C TYR A 52 3.09 -13.54 17.51
N VAL A 53 2.35 -12.44 17.64
CA VAL A 53 2.28 -11.66 18.90
C VAL A 53 0.95 -11.88 19.60
N LEU A 54 -0.15 -11.86 18.85
CA LEU A 54 -1.51 -11.88 19.39
C LEU A 54 -2.23 -13.23 19.19
N ASN A 55 -1.56 -14.23 18.60
CA ASN A 55 -2.08 -15.59 18.41
C ASN A 55 -3.52 -15.63 17.84
N GLY A 56 -3.78 -14.84 16.80
CA GLY A 56 -5.07 -14.77 16.11
C GLY A 56 -6.14 -13.89 16.75
N ALA A 57 -5.82 -13.13 17.82
CA ALA A 57 -6.82 -12.29 18.49
C ALA A 57 -7.43 -11.19 17.61
N LEU A 58 -6.80 -10.83 16.49
CA LEU A 58 -7.33 -9.85 15.53
C LEU A 58 -8.10 -10.49 14.36
N ASP A 59 -8.33 -11.80 14.38
CA ASP A 59 -9.08 -12.51 13.32
C ASP A 59 -10.52 -11.99 13.14
N PHE A 60 -11.08 -11.25 14.10
CA PHE A 60 -12.36 -10.55 13.95
C PHE A 60 -12.34 -9.46 12.85
N LEU A 61 -11.16 -8.97 12.46
CA LEU A 61 -10.97 -8.05 11.33
C LEU A 61 -10.97 -8.81 9.98
N ILE A 62 -10.94 -10.15 9.99
CA ILE A 62 -11.14 -10.98 8.80
C ILE A 62 -12.63 -11.00 8.50
N ILE A 63 -13.06 -10.01 7.72
CA ILE A 63 -14.48 -9.82 7.40
C ILE A 63 -14.96 -10.93 6.45
N ASN A 64 -15.87 -11.79 6.92
CA ASN A 64 -16.58 -12.81 6.14
C ASN A 64 -17.66 -12.17 5.25
N PHE A 65 -17.28 -11.41 4.23
CA PHE A 65 -18.24 -10.81 3.29
C PHE A 65 -18.05 -11.40 1.90
N ILE A 66 -18.74 -12.51 1.66
CA ILE A 66 -19.46 -12.87 0.42
C ILE A 66 -20.21 -14.15 0.78
N SER A 67 -21.50 -14.16 0.49
CA SER A 67 -22.49 -15.23 0.70
C SER A 67 -22.02 -16.65 0.30
N ASP A 68 -20.96 -16.76 -0.52
CA ASP A 68 -20.43 -18.02 -1.06
C ASP A 68 -19.11 -18.47 -0.43
N ARG A 69 -18.92 -18.36 0.91
CA ARG A 69 -17.93 -19.10 1.73
C ARG A 69 -16.49 -19.29 1.18
N ARG A 70 -16.02 -18.51 0.20
CA ARG A 70 -14.68 -18.59 -0.40
C ARG A 70 -13.96 -17.26 -0.20
N TYR A 71 -12.92 -17.29 0.62
CA TYR A 71 -12.08 -16.15 0.95
C TYR A 71 -11.32 -15.63 -0.28
N ASN A 72 -11.63 -14.41 -0.75
CA ASN A 72 -10.87 -13.74 -1.81
C ASN A 72 -9.94 -12.69 -1.23
N PHE A 73 -8.74 -13.13 -0.84
CA PHE A 73 -7.68 -12.30 -0.25
C PHE A 73 -7.40 -11.02 -1.06
N ILE A 74 -7.24 -11.15 -2.38
CA ILE A 74 -6.87 -10.05 -3.27
C ILE A 74 -7.96 -8.97 -3.29
N LEU A 75 -9.23 -9.38 -3.37
CA LEU A 75 -10.36 -8.45 -3.37
C LEU A 75 -10.48 -7.71 -2.03
N ASN A 76 -10.29 -8.42 -0.91
CA ASN A 76 -10.31 -7.81 0.42
C ASN A 76 -9.19 -6.78 0.61
N ILE A 77 -7.97 -7.06 0.11
CA ILE A 77 -6.87 -6.09 0.10
C ILE A 77 -7.24 -4.83 -0.68
N GLY A 78 -7.88 -5.02 -1.83
CA GLY A 78 -8.38 -3.94 -2.66
C GLY A 78 -9.33 -3.01 -1.88
N VAL A 79 -10.37 -3.60 -1.28
CA VAL A 79 -11.45 -2.85 -0.62
C VAL A 79 -11.02 -2.20 0.69
N TYR A 80 -10.28 -2.90 1.55
CA TYR A 80 -9.96 -2.40 2.90
C TYR A 80 -8.69 -1.56 2.97
N CYS A 81 -7.76 -1.72 2.03
CA CYS A 81 -6.48 -1.03 2.11
C CYS A 81 -6.22 -0.14 0.90
N ILE A 82 -6.24 -0.72 -0.31
CA ILE A 82 -5.82 0.01 -1.51
C ILE A 82 -6.78 1.16 -1.81
N ILE A 83 -8.09 0.92 -1.88
CA ILE A 83 -9.09 1.94 -2.21
C ILE A 83 -9.10 3.09 -1.18
N PRO A 84 -9.13 2.84 0.14
CA PRO A 84 -9.06 3.90 1.14
C PRO A 84 -7.76 4.73 1.06
N ILE A 85 -6.60 4.07 0.89
CA ILE A 85 -5.33 4.78 0.78
C ILE A 85 -5.25 5.58 -0.53
N MET A 86 -5.79 5.08 -1.63
CA MET A 86 -5.91 5.84 -2.88
C MET A 86 -6.80 7.06 -2.72
N SER A 87 -7.95 6.94 -2.04
CA SER A 87 -8.86 8.06 -1.77
C SER A 87 -8.17 9.15 -0.93
N LEU A 88 -7.47 8.74 0.14
CA LEU A 88 -6.67 9.66 0.96
C LEU A 88 -5.54 10.33 0.15
N HIS A 89 -4.84 9.56 -0.69
CA HIS A 89 -3.81 10.10 -1.58
C HIS A 89 -4.38 11.19 -2.49
N TYR A 90 -5.54 10.92 -3.10
CA TYR A 90 -6.20 11.90 -3.96
C TYR A 90 -6.56 13.18 -3.19
N GLN A 91 -7.27 13.07 -2.06
CA GLN A 91 -7.76 14.23 -1.30
C GLN A 91 -6.63 15.10 -0.74
N LEU A 92 -5.54 14.48 -0.30
CA LEU A 92 -4.43 15.17 0.33
C LEU A 92 -3.45 15.78 -0.69
N PHE A 93 -3.28 15.15 -1.85
CA PHE A 93 -2.16 15.46 -2.76
C PHE A 93 -2.57 15.85 -4.17
N LEU A 94 -3.59 15.21 -4.74
CA LEU A 94 -3.94 15.41 -6.15
C LEU A 94 -5.05 16.45 -6.33
N ARG A 95 -5.97 16.51 -5.37
CA ARG A 95 -7.05 17.50 -5.33
C ARG A 95 -6.45 18.91 -5.28
N ASP A 96 -7.05 19.82 -6.05
CA ASP A 96 -6.64 21.24 -6.18
C ASP A 96 -5.17 21.41 -6.61
N ASP A 97 -4.61 20.43 -7.30
CA ASP A 97 -3.21 20.40 -7.76
C ASP A 97 -2.16 20.64 -6.65
N LYS A 98 -2.46 20.29 -5.39
CA LYS A 98 -1.55 20.43 -4.23
C LYS A 98 -0.17 19.80 -4.46
N TYR A 99 -0.10 18.75 -5.29
CA TYR A 99 1.15 18.12 -5.69
C TYR A 99 2.14 19.10 -6.33
N LYS A 100 1.69 20.16 -7.02
CA LYS A 100 2.59 21.17 -7.63
C LYS A 100 3.43 21.87 -6.57
N ILE A 101 2.80 22.23 -5.44
CA ILE A 101 3.47 22.87 -4.30
C ILE A 101 4.47 21.90 -3.68
N LEU A 102 4.07 20.65 -3.47
CA LEU A 102 4.90 19.63 -2.86
C LEU A 102 6.11 19.25 -3.72
N ILE A 103 5.92 19.09 -5.03
CA ILE A 103 7.02 18.87 -5.97
C ILE A 103 8.02 20.02 -5.90
N LYS A 104 7.55 21.28 -5.85
CA LYS A 104 8.43 22.46 -5.73
C LYS A 104 9.22 22.45 -4.42
N GLN A 105 8.55 22.16 -3.29
CA GLN A 105 9.17 22.14 -1.95
C GLN A 105 10.20 21.02 -1.78
N PHE A 106 9.95 19.86 -2.40
CA PHE A 106 10.74 18.64 -2.16
C PHE A 106 11.48 18.15 -3.41
N LYS A 107 11.68 19.01 -4.42
CA LYS A 107 12.37 18.69 -5.69
C LYS A 107 13.71 17.96 -5.48
N LYS A 108 14.48 18.37 -4.46
CA LYS A 108 15.80 17.77 -4.12
C LYS A 108 15.71 16.40 -3.43
N GLN A 109 14.52 15.98 -3.01
CA GLN A 109 14.33 14.71 -2.29
C GLN A 109 13.93 13.55 -3.21
N TYR A 110 13.65 13.84 -4.49
CA TYR A 110 13.34 12.81 -5.47
C TYR A 110 14.49 11.82 -5.61
N ASN A 111 14.16 10.53 -5.53
CA ASN A 111 15.08 9.45 -5.89
C ASN A 111 14.30 8.28 -6.50
N LYS A 112 14.40 8.12 -7.82
CA LYS A 112 13.74 7.05 -8.58
C LYS A 112 14.07 5.65 -8.03
N LYS A 113 15.33 5.42 -7.67
CA LYS A 113 15.79 4.12 -7.14
C LYS A 113 15.13 3.82 -5.79
N THR A 114 14.97 4.82 -4.93
CA THR A 114 14.32 4.64 -3.62
C THR A 114 12.88 4.18 -3.75
N PHE A 115 12.10 4.77 -4.66
CA PHE A 115 10.71 4.33 -4.86
C PHE A 115 10.63 2.95 -5.52
N GLY A 116 11.51 2.66 -6.49
CA GLY A 116 11.61 1.32 -7.07
C GLY A 116 11.87 0.25 -6.02
N TRP A 117 12.85 0.46 -5.13
CA TRP A 117 13.10 -0.46 -4.02
C TRP A 117 11.93 -0.58 -3.05
N TYR A 118 11.29 0.54 -2.68
CA TYR A 118 10.10 0.54 -1.84
C TYR A 118 8.96 -0.30 -2.46
N PHE A 119 8.70 -0.14 -3.75
CA PHE A 119 7.67 -0.92 -4.44
C PHE A 119 8.05 -2.39 -4.58
N MET A 120 9.31 -2.70 -4.92
CA MET A 120 9.78 -4.08 -5.06
C MET A 120 9.76 -4.86 -3.74
N ILE A 121 10.16 -4.21 -2.63
CA ILE A 121 10.09 -4.83 -1.30
C ILE A 121 8.63 -5.08 -0.92
N ALA A 122 7.72 -4.17 -1.24
CA ALA A 122 6.29 -4.39 -1.01
C ALA A 122 5.75 -5.62 -1.76
N LEU A 123 6.18 -5.85 -3.02
CA LEU A 123 5.84 -7.07 -3.75
C LEU A 123 6.36 -8.32 -3.04
N VAL A 124 7.62 -8.30 -2.58
CA VAL A 124 8.20 -9.42 -1.83
C VAL A 124 7.39 -9.69 -0.55
N PHE A 125 7.01 -8.66 0.20
CA PHE A 125 6.22 -8.80 1.42
C PHE A 125 4.79 -9.29 1.17
N MET A 126 4.18 -8.89 0.04
CA MET A 126 2.89 -9.43 -0.38
C MET A 126 2.99 -10.94 -0.61
N PHE A 127 4.03 -11.42 -1.31
CA PHE A 127 4.24 -12.86 -1.48
C PHE A 127 4.56 -13.55 -0.15
N ALA A 128 5.43 -12.97 0.67
CA ALA A 128 5.76 -13.51 1.99
C ALA A 128 4.51 -13.65 2.89
N SER A 129 3.56 -12.72 2.79
CA SER A 129 2.30 -12.74 3.52
C SER A 129 1.47 -14.00 3.24
N LEU A 130 1.57 -14.60 2.05
CA LEU A 130 0.88 -15.85 1.72
C LEU A 130 1.42 -17.05 2.50
N PHE A 131 2.66 -16.97 2.99
CA PHE A 131 3.33 -18.02 3.76
C PHE A 131 3.31 -17.76 5.27
N LEU A 132 2.85 -16.58 5.71
CA LEU A 132 2.60 -16.30 7.12
C LEU A 132 1.34 -17.05 7.55
N LYS A 133 1.54 -18.31 7.95
CA LYS A 133 0.47 -19.22 8.37
C LYS A 133 -0.24 -18.63 9.60
N ILE A 134 -1.57 -18.68 9.59
CA ILE A 134 -2.35 -18.62 10.82
C ILE A 134 -2.17 -20.01 11.44
N GLU A 135 -1.26 -20.14 12.40
CA GLU A 135 -1.25 -21.31 13.27
C GLU A 135 -2.53 -21.25 14.11
N LYS A 136 -3.58 -21.89 13.61
CA LYS A 136 -4.69 -22.28 14.48
C LYS A 136 -4.13 -23.29 15.45
N ASN A 137 -3.75 -22.83 16.64
CA ASN A 137 -3.89 -23.67 17.81
C ASN A 137 -5.38 -23.95 17.96
N ILE A 138 -5.85 -25.00 17.30
CA ILE A 138 -7.11 -25.65 17.60
C ILE A 138 -6.93 -26.21 19.01
N ILE A 139 -7.16 -25.36 20.02
CA ILE A 139 -7.43 -25.84 21.36
C ILE A 139 -8.83 -26.44 21.28
N ARG A 140 -8.82 -27.78 21.20
CA ARG A 140 -9.88 -28.77 21.43
C ARG A 140 -11.29 -28.24 21.66
#